data_AF-A0A0D7ARQ1-F1
#
_entry.id   AF-A0A0D7ARQ1-F1
#
_cell.length_a   1.000
_cell.length_b   1.000
_cell.length_c   1.000
_cell.angle_alpha   90.00
_cell.angle_beta   90.00
_cell.angle_gamma   90.00
#
_symmetry.space_group_name_H-M   'P 1'
#
loop_
_entity.id
_entity.type
_entity.pdbx_description
1 polymer ?
#
loop_
_entity_poly.entity_id
_entity_poly.type
_entity_poly.pdbx_seq_one_letter_code
_entity_poly.pdbx_strand_id
1 'polypeptide(L)' 'MPQIGDATKIWEANTRWSANTNCAVWNGKNVDVWVCLRDHISNAANAPPNAHFWRFLGSR' A
#
# COMPACT_ATOMS: atom_id res chain seq x y z
N MET A 1 -4.11 17.86 -14.16
CA MET A 1 -4.88 17.85 -12.89
C MET A 1 -4.45 16.60 -12.13
N PRO A 2 -4.05 16.68 -10.85
CA PRO A 2 -3.74 15.47 -10.10
C PRO A 2 -5.04 14.68 -9.90
N GLN A 3 -5.15 13.52 -10.56
CA GLN A 3 -6.23 12.57 -10.28
C GLN A 3 -5.98 11.96 -8.91
N ILE A 4 -6.95 12.09 -8.01
CA ILE A 4 -7.04 11.24 -6.84
C ILE A 4 -7.33 9.84 -7.40
N GLY A 5 -6.29 9.02 -7.51
CA GLY A 5 -6.42 7.64 -7.97
C GLY A 5 -7.26 6.83 -6.99
N ASP A 6 -7.91 5.78 -7.50
CA ASP A 6 -8.64 4.83 -6.68
C ASP A 6 -7.81 4.39 -5.46
N ALA A 7 -8.47 4.24 -4.30
CA ALA A 7 -7.84 3.71 -3.09
C ALA A 7 -7.04 2.46 -3.47
N THR A 8 -5.74 2.47 -3.23
CA THR A 8 -4.86 1.48 -3.84
C THR A 8 -5.26 0.11 -3.30
N LYS A 9 -5.54 -0.82 -4.21
CA LYS A 9 -6.12 -2.14 -3.95
C LYS A 9 -5.09 -3.09 -3.33
N ILE A 10 -4.57 -2.75 -2.17
CA ILE A 10 -3.57 -3.58 -1.46
C ILE A 10 -4.16 -4.87 -0.94
N TRP A 11 -5.46 -4.88 -0.68
CA TRP A 11 -6.25 -6.06 -0.30
C TRP A 11 -6.66 -6.91 -1.51
N GLU A 12 -6.39 -6.49 -2.74
CA GLU A 12 -6.60 -7.38 -3.89
C GLU A 12 -5.52 -8.46 -3.92
N ALA A 13 -5.95 -9.69 -3.67
CA ALA A 13 -5.10 -10.86 -3.82
C ALA A 13 -4.57 -10.95 -5.26
N ASN A 14 -3.32 -11.37 -5.39
CA ASN A 14 -2.62 -11.54 -6.67
C ASN A 14 -2.23 -10.24 -7.39
N THR A 15 -2.36 -9.07 -6.76
CA THR A 15 -1.80 -7.83 -7.30
C THR A 15 -0.29 -7.81 -7.12
N ARG A 16 0.46 -7.60 -8.21
CA ARG A 16 1.92 -7.50 -8.17
C ARG A 16 2.34 -6.10 -7.74
N TRP A 17 3.12 -6.04 -6.67
CA TRP A 17 3.73 -4.83 -6.15
C TRP A 17 5.21 -4.82 -6.48
N SER A 18 5.70 -3.70 -7.03
CA SER A 18 7.13 -3.50 -7.29
C SER A 18 7.75 -2.70 -6.15
N ALA A 19 9.04 -2.86 -5.88
CA ALA A 19 9.74 -2.03 -4.92
C ALA A 19 9.58 -0.54 -5.26
N ASN A 20 9.47 0.30 -4.23
CA ASN A 20 9.23 1.74 -4.29
C ASN A 20 7.87 2.17 -4.86
N THR A 21 6.92 1.25 -5.08
CA THR A 21 5.54 1.63 -5.39
C THR A 21 4.79 2.05 -4.13
N ASN A 22 3.90 3.03 -4.28
CA ASN A 22 3.16 3.61 -3.16
C ASN A 22 1.77 3.00 -3.08
N CYS A 23 1.29 2.81 -1.85
CA CYS A 23 -0.07 2.39 -1.54
C CYS A 23 -0.71 3.39 -0.58
N ALA A 24 -1.96 3.75 -0.83
CA ALA A 24 -2.80 4.50 0.09
C ALA A 24 -3.86 3.58 0.72
N VAL A 25 -3.95 3.56 2.04
CA VAL A 25 -4.88 2.76 2.84
C VAL A 25 -5.75 3.69 3.67
N TRP A 26 -7.07 3.56 3.57
CA TRP A 26 -7.97 4.27 4.46
C TRP A 26 -8.05 3.55 5.81
N ASN A 27 -7.70 4.24 6.89
CA ASN A 27 -7.70 3.65 8.24
C ASN A 27 -8.99 3.95 9.04
N GLY A 28 -10.01 4.54 8.40
CA GLY A 28 -11.26 4.98 9.03
C GLY A 28 -11.29 6.46 9.41
N LYS A 29 -10.13 7.12 9.50
CA LYS A 29 -10.01 8.54 9.90
C LYS A 29 -9.23 9.37 8.86
N ASN A 30 -8.19 8.80 8.31
CA ASN A 30 -7.25 9.43 7.39
C ASN A 30 -6.68 8.39 6.41
N VAL A 31 -5.99 8.88 5.38
CA VAL A 31 -5.32 8.03 4.40
C VAL A 31 -3.89 7.80 4.84
N ASP A 32 -3.55 6.56 5.19
CA ASP A 32 -2.20 6.13 5.47
C ASP A 32 -1.48 5.77 4.17
N VAL A 33 -0.33 6.40 3.94
CA VAL A 33 0.50 6.14 2.75
C VAL A 33 1.66 5.25 3.13
N TRP A 34 1.83 4.19 2.37
CA TRP A 34 2.85 3.17 2.52
C TRP A 34 3.68 3.08 1.24
N VAL A 35 4.95 2.71 1.37
CA VAL A 35 5.83 2.39 0.24
C VAL A 35 6.24 0.93 0.33
N CYS A 36 6.17 0.25 -0.81
CA CYS A 36 6.61 -1.12 -0.97
C CYS A 36 8.15 -1.18 -0.92
N LEU A 37 8.71 -2.02 -0.07
CA LEU A 37 10.16 -2.17 0.11
C LEU A 37 10.78 -3.18 -0.86
N ARG A 38 9.99 -4.12 -1.37
CA ARG A 38 10.47 -5.22 -2.23
C ARG A 38 9.35 -5.77 -3.12
N ASP A 39 9.72 -6.28 -4.28
CA ASP A 39 8.80 -6.95 -5.19
C ASP A 39 8.08 -8.13 -4.51
N HIS A 40 6.76 -8.15 -4.59
CA HIS A 40 5.95 -9.26 -4.06
C HIS A 40 4.57 -9.30 -4.72
N ILE A 41 3.87 -10.41 -4.50
CA ILE A 41 2.47 -10.58 -4.91
C ILE A 41 1.61 -10.42 -3.66
N SER A 42 0.60 -9.56 -3.71
CA SER A 42 -0.28 -9.31 -2.57
C SER A 42 -1.01 -10.56 -2.12
N ASN A 43 -1.01 -10.79 -0.81
CA ASN A 43 -1.72 -11.84 -0.11
C ASN A 43 -2.11 -11.37 1.31
N ALA A 44 -2.90 -12.17 2.02
CA ALA A 44 -3.42 -11.80 3.34
C ALA A 44 -2.32 -11.61 4.42
N ALA A 45 -1.10 -12.09 4.20
CA ALA A 45 0.00 -12.05 5.17
C ALA A 45 1.02 -10.92 4.92
N ASN A 46 1.00 -10.32 3.73
CA ASN A 46 1.96 -9.27 3.35
C ASN A 46 1.33 -7.90 3.14
N ALA A 47 0.07 -7.71 3.50
CA ALA A 47 -0.55 -6.39 3.57
C ALA A 47 0.11 -5.51 4.68
N PRO A 48 0.01 -4.18 4.59
CA PRO A 48 0.36 -3.29 5.69
C PRO A 48 -0.47 -3.65 6.92
N PRO A 49 0.09 -3.57 8.14
CA PRO A 49 1.33 -2.86 8.51
C PRO A 49 2.61 -3.74 8.53
N ASN A 50 2.74 -4.73 7.65
CA ASN A 50 3.91 -5.61 7.64
C ASN A 50 5.22 -4.88 7.23
N ALA A 51 6.09 -4.62 8.21
CA ALA A 51 7.37 -3.90 8.03
C ALA A 51 8.40 -4.62 7.11
N HIS A 52 8.21 -5.90 6.81
CA HIS A 52 9.08 -6.60 5.85
C HIS A 52 8.83 -6.17 4.40
N PHE A 53 7.60 -5.77 4.09
CA PHE A 53 7.14 -5.43 2.74
C PHE A 53 6.76 -3.95 2.61
N TRP A 54 6.36 -3.30 3.69
CA TRP A 54 5.79 -1.95 3.67
C TRP A 54 6.48 -1.03 4.67
N ARG A 55 6.71 0.21 4.25
CA ARG A 55 7.16 1.28 5.12
C ARG A 55 6.13 2.40 5.12
N PHE A 56 5.72 2.82 6.31
CA PHE A 56 4.85 3.97 6.48
C PHE A 56 5.57 5.25 6.08
N LEU A 57 4.95 6.04 5.20
CA LEU A 57 5.46 7.35 4.78
C LEU A 57 4.81 8.50 5.55
N GLY A 58 3.54 8.33 5.94
CA GLY A 58 2.78 9.37 6.60
C GLY A 58 1.31 9.19 6.35
N SER A 59 0.52 10.05 6.95
CA SER A 59 -0.93 10.01 6.80
C SER A 59 -1.49 11.41 6.54
N ARG A 60 -2.58 11.44 5.77
CA ARG A 60 -3.20 12.66 5.23
C ARG A 60 -4.69 12.66 5.50
#